data_AF-A0A7H8W5L9-F1
#
_entry.id   AF-A0A7H8W5L9-F1
#
_cell.length_a   1.000
_cell.length_b   1.000
_cell.length_c   1.000
_cell.angle_alpha   90.00
_cell.angle_beta   90.00
_cell.angle_gamma   90.00
#
_symmetry.space_group_name_H-M   'P 1'
#
loop_
_entity.id
_entity.type
_entity.pdbx_description
1 polymer ?
#
loop_
_entity_poly.entity_id
_entity_poly.type
_entity_poly.pdbx_seq_one_letter_code
_entity_poly.pdbx_strand_id
1 'polypeptide(L)'
;MARILHDPKAAQMSWWDPLYCFDDLEKQWSKSLDLWLKYIASKTDEELSDEVTFIGFDNTKWAVSPKDIALQLNYHSIHHRAQIQTLICQQGIEPDFLDYIGTKYRKLTP
;
A
#
# COMPACT_ATOMS: atom_id res chain seq x y z
N MET A 1 -0.06 9.10 -1.97
CA MET A 1 -0.59 10.23 -1.16
C MET A 1 -0.81 11.52 -1.94
N ALA A 2 0.08 11.92 -2.87
CA ALA A 2 -0.04 13.19 -3.62
C ALA A 2 -1.45 13.51 -4.17
N ARG A 3 -2.14 12.53 -4.75
CA ARG A 3 -3.50 12.68 -5.32
C ARG A 3 -4.60 12.93 -4.28
N ILE A 4 -4.43 12.41 -3.06
CA ILE A 4 -5.34 12.63 -1.92
C ILE A 4 -5.03 13.98 -1.26
N LEU A 5 -3.74 14.34 -1.17
CA LEU A 5 -3.28 15.61 -0.61
C LEU A 5 -3.36 16.79 -1.59
N HIS A 6 -4.00 16.59 -2.74
CA HIS A 6 -4.16 17.60 -3.80
C HIS A 6 -2.85 18.28 -4.23
N ASP A 7 -1.74 17.53 -4.27
CA ASP A 7 -0.49 18.04 -4.81
C ASP A 7 -0.71 18.47 -6.28
N PRO A 8 -0.43 19.72 -6.65
CA PRO A 8 -0.63 20.22 -8.02
C PRO A 8 0.19 19.46 -9.06
N LYS A 9 1.24 18.74 -8.64
CA LYS A 9 2.08 17.90 -9.51
C LYS A 9 1.55 16.48 -9.68
N ALA A 10 0.48 16.10 -8.97
CA ALA A 10 -0.02 14.73 -8.94
C ALA A 10 -0.54 14.24 -10.32
N ALA A 11 -1.09 15.15 -11.13
CA ALA A 11 -1.60 14.83 -12.46
C ALA A 11 -0.49 14.47 -13.45
N GLN A 12 0.73 14.98 -13.22
CA GLN A 12 1.91 14.73 -14.05
C GLN A 12 2.72 13.52 -13.57
N MET A 13 2.37 12.92 -12.43
CA MET A 13 3.03 11.71 -11.94
C MET A 13 2.59 10.51 -12.78
N SER A 14 3.57 9.75 -13.27
CA SER A 14 3.32 8.45 -13.91
C SER A 14 2.85 7.44 -12.85
N TRP A 15 1.93 6.57 -13.24
CA TRP A 15 1.55 5.40 -12.45
C TRP A 15 2.56 4.26 -12.57
N TRP A 16 3.39 4.29 -13.62
CA TRP A 16 4.29 3.21 -14.02
C TRP A 16 5.76 3.58 -13.86
N ASP A 17 6.07 4.88 -13.97
CA ASP A 17 7.44 5.39 -13.88
C ASP A 17 7.67 6.14 -12.55
N PRO A 18 8.91 6.10 -12.02
CA PRO A 18 10.05 5.36 -12.54
C PRO A 18 10.02 3.88 -12.13
N LEU A 19 10.66 3.03 -12.92
CA LEU A 19 11.07 1.70 -12.50
C LEU A 19 12.31 1.81 -11.63
N TYR A 20 12.24 1.27 -10.41
CA TYR A 20 13.36 1.30 -9.47
C TYR A 20 14.22 0.04 -9.60
N CYS A 21 15.54 0.20 -9.43
CA CYS A 21 16.45 -0.92 -9.29
C CYS A 21 16.14 -1.70 -8.00
N PHE A 22 16.48 -2.99 -7.99
CA PHE A 22 16.22 -3.87 -6.85
C PHE A 22 16.72 -3.30 -5.51
N ASP A 23 17.96 -2.80 -5.51
CA ASP A 23 18.61 -2.22 -4.32
C ASP A 23 17.92 -0.95 -3.79
N ASP A 24 17.11 -0.28 -4.62
CA ASP A 24 16.36 0.91 -4.23
C ASP A 24 14.93 0.59 -3.75
N LEU A 25 14.42 -0.63 -3.97
CA LEU A 25 13.02 -0.96 -3.72
C LEU A 25 12.62 -0.72 -2.26
N GLU A 26 13.44 -1.15 -1.30
CA GLU A 26 13.14 -0.99 0.14
C GLU A 26 13.07 0.48 0.55
N LYS A 27 13.98 1.30 0.02
CA LYS A 27 14.00 2.74 0.27
C LYS A 27 12.75 3.43 -0.28
N GLN A 28 12.34 3.11 -1.50
CA GLN A 28 11.16 3.71 -2.14
C GLN A 28 9.85 3.18 -1.54
N TRP A 29 9.84 1.91 -1.14
CA TRP A 29 8.77 1.31 -0.35
C TRP A 29 8.57 2.08 0.95
N SER A 30 9.63 2.21 1.77
CA SER A 30 9.57 2.90 3.06
C SER A 30 9.11 4.35 2.92
N LYS A 31 9.67 5.08 1.93
CA LYS A 31 9.24 6.44 1.61
C LYS A 31 7.74 6.54 1.32
N SER A 32 7.17 5.57 0.60
CA SER A 32 5.76 5.58 0.21
C SER A 32 4.85 5.14 1.37
N LEU A 33 5.26 4.12 2.11
CA LEU A 33 4.53 3.56 3.24
C LEU A 33 4.47 4.55 4.41
N ASP A 34 5.58 5.20 4.75
CA ASP A 34 5.65 6.13 5.88
C ASP A 34 4.66 7.28 5.77
N LEU A 35 4.41 7.77 4.54
CA LEU A 35 3.41 8.81 4.30
C LEU A 35 1.99 8.33 4.62
N TRP A 36 1.68 7.08 4.27
CA TRP A 36 0.39 6.47 4.58
C TRP A 36 0.24 6.20 6.08
N LEU A 37 1.27 5.65 6.72
CA LEU A 37 1.25 5.38 8.17
C LEU A 37 1.07 6.67 8.96
N LYS A 38 1.80 7.74 8.62
CA LYS A 38 1.64 9.05 9.26
C LYS A 38 0.25 9.64 9.04
N TYR A 39 -0.29 9.51 7.83
CA TYR A 39 -1.62 9.99 7.51
C TYR A 39 -2.68 9.28 8.35
N ILE A 40 -2.69 7.93 8.34
CA ILE A 40 -3.66 7.13 9.08
C ILE A 40 -3.55 7.38 10.59
N ALA A 41 -2.32 7.41 11.12
CA ALA A 41 -2.08 7.66 12.55
C ALA A 41 -2.48 9.07 13.01
N SER A 42 -2.62 10.03 12.09
CA SER A 42 -3.04 11.40 12.38
C SER A 42 -4.56 11.61 12.39
N LYS A 43 -5.34 10.55 12.15
CA LYS A 43 -6.79 10.60 11.97
C LYS A 43 -7.53 9.78 13.02
N THR A 44 -8.74 10.21 13.39
CA THR A 44 -9.68 9.37 14.15
C THR A 44 -10.38 8.35 13.24
N ASP A 45 -11.02 7.35 13.83
CA ASP A 45 -11.78 6.35 13.08
C ASP A 45 -12.95 6.97 12.29
N GLU A 46 -13.58 8.01 12.83
CA GLU A 46 -14.61 8.79 12.16
C GLU A 46 -14.04 9.53 10.94
N GLU A 47 -12.92 10.25 11.11
CA GLU A 47 -12.26 10.95 9.99
C GLU A 47 -11.75 9.99 8.90
N LEU A 48 -11.40 8.76 9.25
CA LEU A 48 -11.03 7.72 8.28
C LEU A 48 -12.24 7.16 7.52
N SER A 49 -13.43 7.31 8.09
CA SER A 49 -14.69 6.84 7.50
C SER A 49 -15.38 7.92 6.66
N ASP A 50 -15.09 9.20 6.90
CA ASP A 50 -15.58 10.32 6.12
C ASP A 50 -14.95 10.35 4.72
N GLU A 51 -15.74 10.72 3.70
CA GLU A 51 -15.23 10.84 2.34
C GLU A 51 -14.23 11.99 2.20
N VAL A 52 -13.15 11.71 1.48
CA VAL A 52 -12.21 12.73 1.01
C VAL A 52 -12.25 12.81 -0.50
N THR A 53 -12.06 14.02 -1.04
CA THR A 53 -11.90 14.18 -2.48
C THR A 53 -10.48 13.88 -2.91
N PHE A 54 -10.27 13.30 -4.10
CA PHE A 54 -8.95 13.05 -4.67
C PHE A 54 -8.98 13.14 -6.20
N ILE A 55 -7.80 13.21 -6.82
CA ILE A 55 -7.66 13.18 -8.28
C ILE A 55 -7.50 11.74 -8.78
N GLY A 56 -8.48 11.25 -9.53
CA GLY A 56 -8.53 9.88 -10.07
C GLY A 56 -7.55 9.61 -11.21
N PHE A 57 -7.51 8.36 -11.68
CA PHE A 57 -6.64 7.92 -12.77
C PHE A 57 -6.92 8.65 -14.10
N ASP A 58 -8.15 9.10 -14.28
CA ASP A 58 -8.67 9.87 -15.42
C ASP A 58 -8.46 11.40 -15.24
N ASN A 59 -7.74 11.81 -14.19
CA ASN A 59 -7.53 13.20 -13.79
C ASN A 59 -8.79 13.98 -13.42
N THR A 60 -9.92 13.32 -13.16
CA THR A 60 -11.13 13.96 -12.64
C THR A 60 -11.18 13.88 -11.11
N LYS A 61 -12.16 14.56 -10.49
CA LYS A 61 -12.36 14.54 -9.03
C LYS A 61 -13.25 13.38 -8.64
N TRP A 62 -12.78 12.59 -7.69
CA TRP A 62 -13.49 11.47 -7.09
C TRP A 62 -13.59 11.65 -5.59
N ALA A 63 -14.51 10.94 -4.95
CA ALA A 63 -14.64 10.89 -3.50
C ALA A 63 -14.65 9.43 -3.04
N VAL A 64 -14.02 9.16 -1.90
CA VAL A 64 -13.99 7.84 -1.25
C VAL A 64 -13.48 8.02 0.18
N SER A 65 -13.82 7.12 1.10
CA SER A 65 -13.25 7.14 2.45
C SER A 65 -11.77 6.74 2.43
N PRO A 66 -10.90 7.37 3.27
CA PRO A 66 -9.53 6.91 3.44
C PRO A 66 -9.41 5.43 3.84
N LYS A 67 -10.37 4.94 4.64
CA LYS A 67 -10.46 3.55 5.05
C LYS A 67 -10.61 2.60 3.87
N ASP A 68 -11.48 2.91 2.91
CA ASP A 68 -11.67 2.07 1.73
C ASP A 68 -10.44 2.08 0.82
N ILE A 69 -9.76 3.23 0.68
CA ILE A 69 -8.48 3.29 -0.05
C ILE A 69 -7.44 2.40 0.63
N ALA A 70 -7.25 2.54 1.94
CA ALA A 70 -6.27 1.77 2.69
C ALA A 70 -6.54 0.26 2.61
N LEU A 71 -7.81 -0.13 2.67
CA LEU A 71 -8.25 -1.51 2.52
C LEU A 71 -7.92 -2.06 1.13
N GLN A 72 -8.28 -1.33 0.07
CA GLN A 72 -7.96 -1.71 -1.31
C GLN A 72 -6.45 -1.86 -1.51
N LEU A 73 -5.64 -0.90 -1.02
CA LEU A 73 -4.18 -0.96 -1.14
C LEU A 73 -3.59 -2.18 -0.40
N ASN A 74 -4.14 -2.54 0.76
CA ASN A 74 -3.70 -3.70 1.50
C ASN A 74 -3.99 -5.01 0.74
N TYR A 75 -5.22 -5.19 0.25
CA TYR A 75 -5.59 -6.39 -0.51
C TYR A 75 -4.85 -6.47 -1.85
N HIS A 76 -4.64 -5.35 -2.53
CA HIS A 76 -3.86 -5.30 -3.75
C HIS A 76 -2.39 -5.71 -3.52
N SER A 77 -1.80 -5.29 -2.40
CA SER A 77 -0.46 -5.76 -2.00
C SER A 77 -0.41 -7.26 -1.74
N ILE A 78 -1.41 -7.83 -1.07
CA ILE A 78 -1.51 -9.27 -0.81
C ILE A 78 -1.62 -10.05 -2.13
N HIS A 79 -2.42 -9.57 -3.08
CA HIS A 79 -2.56 -10.17 -4.40
C HIS A 79 -1.21 -10.27 -5.13
N HIS A 80 -0.45 -9.17 -5.21
CA HIS A 80 0.85 -9.18 -5.89
C HIS A 80 1.90 -10.00 -5.13
N ARG A 81 1.84 -10.02 -3.79
CA ARG A 81 2.73 -10.87 -2.98
C ARG A 81 2.54 -12.36 -3.29
N ALA A 82 1.31 -12.81 -3.51
CA ALA A 82 1.04 -14.19 -3.92
C ALA A 82 1.62 -14.51 -5.32
N GLN A 83 1.56 -13.56 -6.25
CA GLN A 83 2.20 -13.70 -7.57
C GLN A 83 3.73 -13.81 -7.44
N ILE A 84 4.35 -12.97 -6.60
CA ILE A 84 5.79 -13.02 -6.34
C ILE A 84 6.20 -14.34 -5.68
N GLN A 85 5.47 -14.81 -4.67
CA GLN A 85 5.74 -16.11 -4.06
C GLN A 85 5.66 -17.25 -5.07
N THR A 86 4.71 -17.20 -6.01
CA THR A 86 4.62 -18.19 -7.09
C THR A 86 5.89 -18.21 -7.95
N LEU A 87 6.41 -17.03 -8.31
CA LEU A 87 7.67 -16.90 -9.07
C LEU A 87 8.89 -17.40 -8.27
N ILE A 88 8.92 -17.18 -6.95
CA ILE A 88 9.97 -17.70 -6.06
C ILE A 88 9.94 -19.24 -6.05
N CYS A 89 8.77 -19.83 -5.85
CA CYS A 89 8.58 -21.30 -5.88
C CYS A 89 9.00 -21.91 -7.22
N GLN A 90 8.67 -21.26 -8.35
CA GLN A 90 9.04 -21.73 -9.68
C GLN A 90 10.56 -21.80 -9.91
N GLN A 91 11.33 -21.04 -9.14
CA GLN A 91 12.80 -21.07 -9.17
C GLN A 91 13.38 -22.14 -8.22
N GLY A 92 12.54 -22.94 -7.57
CA GLY A 92 12.96 -23.94 -6.59
C GLY A 92 13.39 -23.34 -5.25
N ILE A 93 13.02 -22.07 -4.99
CA ILE A 93 13.32 -21.37 -3.74
C ILE A 93 12.09 -21.48 -2.82
N GLU A 94 12.33 -21.73 -1.53
CA GLU A 94 11.27 -21.70 -0.52
C GLU A 94 10.81 -20.26 -0.27
N PRO A 95 9.50 -19.96 -0.38
CA PRO A 95 9.00 -18.61 -0.14
C PRO A 95 8.90 -18.31 1.37
N ASP A 96 8.95 -17.03 1.71
CA ASP A 96 8.75 -16.58 3.09
C ASP A 96 7.35 -16.94 3.64
N PHE A 97 7.26 -17.14 4.95
CA PHE A 97 5.99 -17.29 5.65
C PHE A 97 5.29 -15.93 5.80
N LEU A 98 4.17 -15.73 5.10
CA LEU A 98 3.48 -14.44 4.99
C LEU A 98 2.03 -14.45 5.51
N ASP A 99 1.64 -15.49 6.26
CA ASP A 99 0.32 -15.57 6.86
C ASP A 99 0.13 -14.50 7.94
N TYR A 100 -0.92 -13.68 7.81
CA TYR A 100 -1.17 -12.58 8.74
C TYR A 100 -1.49 -13.09 10.16
N ILE A 101 -2.31 -14.13 10.31
CA ILE A 101 -2.64 -14.73 11.61
C ILE A 101 -1.35 -15.26 12.25
N GLY A 102 -0.49 -15.84 11.42
CA GLY A 102 0.91 -16.17 11.63
C GLY A 102 1.71 -15.14 12.44
N THR A 103 1.53 -13.86 12.08
CA THR A 103 2.24 -12.74 12.72
C THR A 103 1.58 -12.21 13.99
N LYS A 104 0.37 -12.68 14.31
CA LYS A 104 -0.42 -12.19 15.45
C LYS A 104 -0.44 -13.14 16.64
N TYR A 105 -0.47 -14.45 16.39
CA TYR A 105 -0.47 -15.38 17.50
C TYR A 105 0.87 -15.35 18.25
N ARG A 106 0.82 -15.71 19.54
CA ARG A 106 2.01 -15.97 20.36
C ARG A 106 1.94 -17.40 20.86
N LYS A 107 3.09 -18.05 20.98
CA LYS A 107 3.17 -19.36 21.66
C LYS A 107 2.84 -19.15 23.14
N LEU A 108 2.00 -20.02 23.69
CA LEU A 108 1.87 -20.18 25.13
C LEU A 108 3.01 -21.11 25.56
N THR A 109 3.74 -20.73 26.60
CA THR A 109 4.65 -21.67 27.28
C THR A 109 3.78 -22.79 27.88
N PRO A 110 4.27 -24.05 27.90
CA PRO A 110 3.58 -25.15 28.56
C PRO A 110 3.29 -24.86 30.04
#